data_AF-A0A2P2K8G8-F1
#
_entry.id   AF-A0A2P2K8G8-F1
#
_cell.length_a   1.000
_cell.length_b   1.000
_cell.length_c   1.000
_cell.angle_alpha   90.00
_cell.angle_beta   90.00
_cell.angle_gamma   90.00
#
_symmetry.space_group_name_H-M   'P 1'
#
loop_
_entity.id
_entity.type
_entity.pdbx_description
1 polymer ?
#
loop_
_entity_poly.entity_id
_entity_poly.type
_entity_poly.pdbx_seq_one_letter_code
_entity_poly.pdbx_strand_id
1 'polypeptide(L)'
;MGFSQQIGKYQISRTIGEGTFAKVKLAVDTTNGQYVAIKIIDKKMVVECNLKYQVQREIRTMKLLHHPNIVRIHEVIGSKTKIYIVMEYIAGGQLSDKLSYAKKLDESEARKLFQQLIDAVEYCHNRGVCHRDLKPENLLLDGRGNAKVSDFGLSALRKPGSILTTACGSPCYVAPELLASKGYDGAAADVWSCGVILFELLTGHLPFDNRNLMVLYRKISRAEYTCPKWITDSQRKLISRMLEPNPKRRITLPGIMEDSWFKIDYLPSCAYECDEKISMDDVNAAFDGIEEKAAETTIKKSSSFINAFQLIATSQDLDLSGLFEDHEAKKQKTKLGSKHTVDETIKKIEAAAMDENLSVERMKNFKVKMYPKEKTIRCTRSYYDLSAEVIEVAPANCVVEISESAGELVVYNNFCRSLSGLLTGKSGTPMKLAESEEASIDGDNIKKTASSIDEGSEKNNDIQFIADENKLPAVS
;
A
#
# COMPACT_ATOMS: atom_id res chain seq x y z
N MET A 1 16.53 31.66 33.02
CA MET A 1 16.25 30.20 33.06
C MET A 1 14.91 29.99 32.38
N GLY A 2 14.88 29.48 31.15
CA GLY A 2 13.63 29.24 30.44
C GLY A 2 12.94 28.01 31.02
N PHE A 3 11.64 28.11 31.33
CA PHE A 3 10.84 26.99 31.81
C PHE A 3 11.02 25.78 30.89
N SER A 4 11.57 24.68 31.41
CA SER A 4 11.67 23.43 30.67
C SER A 4 10.26 22.92 30.42
N GLN A 5 9.83 22.97 29.16
CA GLN A 5 8.52 22.45 28.76
C GLN A 5 8.51 20.93 28.96
N GLN A 6 7.56 20.41 29.72
CA GLN A 6 7.42 18.98 30.00
C GLN A 6 6.11 18.46 29.40
N ILE A 7 6.14 17.25 28.84
CA ILE A 7 4.94 16.54 28.37
C ILE A 7 4.98 15.11 28.92
N GLY A 8 4.05 14.75 29.80
CA GLY A 8 4.11 13.48 30.52
C GLY A 8 5.47 13.32 31.24
N LYS A 9 6.17 12.22 30.94
CA LYS A 9 7.52 11.91 31.45
C LYS A 9 8.67 12.50 30.63
N TYR A 10 8.39 13.33 29.62
CA TYR A 10 9.41 13.83 28.70
C TYR A 10 9.74 15.29 28.97
N GLN A 11 11.01 15.55 29.28
CA GLN A 11 11.55 16.89 29.38
C GLN A 11 11.99 17.36 27.99
N ILE A 12 11.26 18.32 27.42
CA ILE A 12 11.50 18.82 26.07
C ILE A 12 12.70 19.79 26.07
N SER A 13 13.57 19.63 25.08
CA SER A 13 14.76 20.43 24.84
C SER A 13 14.64 21.21 23.51
N ARG A 14 15.74 21.34 22.77
CA ARG A 14 15.84 22.09 21.51
C ARG A 14 15.06 21.45 20.36
N THR A 15 14.65 22.28 19.40
CA THR A 15 14.15 21.83 18.10
C THR A 15 15.28 21.18 17.30
N ILE A 16 15.01 20.01 16.72
CA ILE A 16 15.95 19.25 15.87
C ILE A 16 15.45 19.07 14.44
N GLY A 17 14.19 19.41 14.18
CA GLY A 17 13.63 19.47 12.83
C GLY A 17 12.41 20.38 12.80
N GLU A 18 12.21 21.08 11.69
CA GLU A 18 11.05 21.93 11.45
C GLU A 18 10.56 21.71 10.03
N GLY A 19 9.34 21.20 9.91
CA GLY A 19 8.65 21.02 8.64
C GLY A 19 7.40 21.89 8.58
N THR A 20 6.77 21.93 7.40
CA THR A 20 5.56 22.73 7.15
C THR A 20 4.40 22.35 8.08
N PHE A 21 4.31 21.08 8.48
CA PHE A 21 3.17 20.51 9.21
C PHE A 21 3.50 20.03 10.62
N ALA A 22 4.79 20.01 10.98
CA ALA A 22 5.24 19.47 12.25
C ALA A 22 6.56 20.08 12.71
N LYS A 23 6.74 20.17 14.02
CA LYS A 23 8.05 20.47 14.62
C LYS A 23 8.55 19.23 15.36
N VAL A 24 9.82 18.92 15.19
CA VAL A 24 10.49 17.81 15.89
C VAL A 24 11.42 18.40 16.94
N LYS A 25 11.23 18.01 18.20
CA LYS A 25 12.07 18.44 19.32
C LYS A 25 12.79 17.26 19.94
N LEU A 26 14.04 17.48 20.36
CA LEU A 26 14.75 16.56 21.22
C LEU A 26 14.13 16.60 22.62
N ALA A 27 13.99 15.47 23.28
CA ALA A 27 13.57 15.38 24.67
C ALA A 27 14.33 14.27 25.39
N VAL A 28 14.23 14.26 26.71
CA VAL A 28 14.76 13.20 27.58
C VAL A 28 13.59 12.55 28.31
N ASP A 29 13.50 11.23 28.26
CA ASP A 29 12.59 10.46 29.13
C ASP A 29 13.16 10.49 30.56
N THR A 30 12.45 11.13 31.48
CA THR A 30 12.93 11.31 32.86
C THR A 30 12.91 10.02 33.68
N THR A 31 12.28 8.95 33.18
CA THR A 31 12.22 7.66 33.88
C THR A 31 13.46 6.80 33.68
N ASN A 32 14.11 6.90 32.51
CA ASN A 32 15.27 6.08 32.15
C ASN A 32 16.47 6.90 31.63
N GLY A 33 16.33 8.22 31.48
CA GLY A 33 17.38 9.12 31.01
C GLY A 33 17.67 9.04 29.50
N GLN A 34 16.89 8.29 28.72
CA GLN A 34 17.13 8.12 27.29
C GLN A 34 16.65 9.34 26.49
N TYR A 35 17.42 9.69 25.45
CA TYR A 35 17.03 10.70 24.47
C TYR A 35 15.95 10.16 23.53
N VAL A 36 14.96 10.99 23.25
CA VAL A 36 13.88 10.72 22.30
C VAL A 36 13.65 11.90 21.36
N ALA A 37 13.07 11.63 20.20
CA ALA A 37 12.57 12.66 19.30
C ALA A 37 11.04 12.79 19.44
N ILE A 38 10.52 13.99 19.64
CA ILE A 38 9.08 14.24 19.75
C ILE A 38 8.63 15.05 18.55
N LYS A 39 7.82 14.44 17.68
CA LYS A 39 7.16 15.11 16.57
C LYS A 39 5.82 15.69 17.03
N ILE A 40 5.65 16.99 16.85
CA ILE A 40 4.52 17.77 17.34
C ILE A 40 3.67 18.20 16.14
N ILE A 41 2.41 17.75 16.10
CA ILE A 41 1.43 18.01 15.04
C ILE A 41 0.30 18.86 15.61
N ASP A 42 -0.19 19.84 14.85
CA ASP A 42 -1.36 20.64 15.22
C ASP A 42 -2.66 19.92 14.88
N LYS A 43 -3.55 19.74 15.87
CA LYS A 43 -4.86 19.12 15.67
C LYS A 43 -5.75 19.93 14.73
N LYS A 44 -5.64 21.26 14.72
CA LYS A 44 -6.42 22.11 13.81
C LYS A 44 -6.14 21.77 12.36
N MET A 45 -4.87 21.56 12.02
CA MET A 45 -4.48 21.22 10.64
C MET A 45 -5.02 19.84 10.20
N VAL A 46 -5.06 18.87 11.12
CA VAL A 46 -5.63 17.54 10.86
C VAL A 46 -7.13 17.64 10.53
N VAL A 47 -7.86 18.48 11.27
CA VAL A 47 -9.29 18.74 11.05
C VAL A 47 -9.54 19.50 9.76
N GLU A 48 -8.81 20.59 9.52
CA GLU A 48 -8.97 21.43 8.32
C GLU A 48 -8.74 20.66 7.02
N CYS A 49 -7.90 19.63 7.04
CA CYS A 49 -7.64 18.79 5.86
C CYS A 49 -8.58 17.58 5.76
N ASN A 50 -9.47 17.34 6.73
CA ASN A 50 -10.31 16.15 6.84
C ASN A 50 -9.53 14.83 6.86
N LEU A 51 -8.37 14.83 7.52
CA LEU A 51 -7.41 13.70 7.51
C LEU A 51 -7.36 12.92 8.82
N LYS A 52 -8.28 13.19 9.75
CA LYS A 52 -8.29 12.58 11.09
C LYS A 52 -8.15 11.06 11.03
N TYR A 53 -9.03 10.39 10.28
CA TYR A 53 -9.01 8.93 10.17
C TYR A 53 -7.73 8.40 9.50
N GLN A 54 -7.28 9.07 8.43
CA GLN A 54 -6.09 8.65 7.71
C GLN A 54 -4.83 8.76 8.57
N VAL A 55 -4.63 9.89 9.24
CA VAL A 55 -3.48 10.13 10.13
C VAL A 55 -3.51 9.18 11.32
N GLN A 56 -4.68 8.97 11.92
CA GLN A 56 -4.81 8.03 13.03
C GLN A 56 -4.47 6.60 12.60
N ARG A 57 -4.96 6.16 11.43
CA ARG A 57 -4.66 4.84 10.87
C ARG A 57 -3.17 4.68 10.57
N GLU A 58 -2.56 5.68 9.92
CA GLU A 58 -1.13 5.67 9.59
C GLU A 58 -0.27 5.58 10.86
N ILE A 59 -0.56 6.37 11.89
CA ILE A 59 0.14 6.31 13.19
C ILE A 59 -0.04 4.95 13.87
N ARG A 60 -1.26 4.38 13.87
CA ARG A 60 -1.50 3.04 14.45
C ARG A 60 -0.66 1.98 13.74
N THR A 61 -0.65 1.96 12.41
CA THR A 61 0.14 0.97 11.66
C THR A 61 1.63 1.18 11.88
N MET A 62 2.10 2.43 11.89
CA MET A 62 3.50 2.76 12.17
C MET A 62 3.96 2.32 13.55
N LYS A 63 3.09 2.44 14.57
CA LYS A 63 3.40 1.98 15.93
C LYS A 63 3.60 0.46 16.00
N LEU A 64 3.03 -0.30 15.06
CA LEU A 64 3.26 -1.74 14.91
C LEU A 64 4.52 -2.09 14.10
N LEU A 65 5.17 -1.12 13.46
CA LEU A 65 6.37 -1.37 12.67
C LEU A 65 7.57 -1.54 13.61
N HIS A 66 8.23 -2.69 13.50
CA HIS A 66 9.42 -3.01 14.27
C HIS A 66 10.49 -3.56 13.33
N HIS A 67 11.34 -2.66 12.83
CA HIS A 67 12.39 -2.99 11.86
C HIS A 67 13.64 -2.19 12.21
N PRO A 68 14.86 -2.79 12.13
CA PRO A 68 16.11 -2.09 12.45
C PRO A 68 16.30 -0.78 11.65
N ASN A 69 15.83 -0.75 10.40
CA ASN A 69 15.95 0.40 9.50
C ASN A 69 14.69 1.29 9.42
N ILE A 70 13.78 1.20 10.40
CA ILE A 70 12.64 2.11 10.53
C ILE A 70 12.72 2.78 11.90
N VAL A 71 12.42 4.08 11.96
CA VAL A 71 12.33 4.82 13.23
C VAL A 71 11.14 4.30 14.05
N ARG A 72 11.42 3.73 15.23
CA ARG A 72 10.42 3.22 16.17
C ARG A 72 9.62 4.34 16.82
N ILE A 73 8.30 4.17 16.87
CA ILE A 73 7.40 4.96 17.72
C ILE A 73 7.31 4.28 19.08
N HIS A 74 7.57 5.04 20.13
CA HIS A 74 7.43 4.56 21.51
C HIS A 74 6.00 4.76 22.00
N GLU A 75 5.45 5.96 21.80
CA GLU A 75 4.14 6.34 22.34
C GLU A 75 3.57 7.57 21.62
N VAL A 76 2.27 7.78 21.77
CA VAL A 76 1.54 8.93 21.21
C VAL A 76 0.76 9.63 22.31
N ILE A 77 1.03 10.91 22.52
CA ILE A 77 0.37 11.73 23.56
C ILE A 77 -0.56 12.75 22.90
N GLY A 78 -1.80 12.82 23.36
CA GLY A 78 -2.74 13.87 22.98
C GLY A 78 -2.79 15.03 23.97
N SER A 79 -2.94 16.24 23.46
CA SER A 79 -3.40 17.40 24.22
C SER A 79 -4.66 18.01 23.57
N LYS A 80 -5.20 19.10 24.12
CA LYS A 80 -6.35 19.80 23.52
C LYS A 80 -6.07 20.29 22.10
N THR A 81 -4.85 20.73 21.80
CA THR A 81 -4.51 21.39 20.53
C THR A 81 -3.44 20.67 19.70
N LYS A 82 -2.66 19.77 20.30
CA LYS A 82 -1.53 19.11 19.65
C LYS A 82 -1.55 17.59 19.85
N ILE A 83 -0.94 16.88 18.91
CA ILE A 83 -0.58 15.45 18.99
C ILE A 83 0.95 15.39 19.06
N TYR A 84 1.48 14.62 20.01
CA TYR A 84 2.90 14.39 20.20
C TYR A 84 3.20 12.93 19.89
N ILE A 85 4.05 12.66 18.91
CA ILE A 85 4.51 11.32 18.56
C ILE A 85 5.94 11.19 19.09
N VAL A 86 6.13 10.34 20.10
CA VAL A 86 7.44 10.09 20.70
C VAL A 86 8.11 8.94 19.96
N MET A 87 9.33 9.17 19.49
CA MET A 87 10.07 8.29 18.61
C MET A 87 11.50 8.10 19.12
N GLU A 88 12.15 7.04 18.66
CA GLU A 88 13.58 6.85 18.92
C GLU A 88 14.39 8.04 18.37
N TYR A 89 15.41 8.47 19.12
CA TYR A 89 16.31 9.53 18.67
C TYR A 89 17.50 8.95 17.93
N ILE A 90 17.72 9.39 16.69
CA ILE A 90 18.84 8.98 15.85
C ILE A 90 19.89 10.09 15.80
N ALA A 91 21.06 9.82 16.39
CA ALA A 91 22.07 10.84 16.65
C ALA A 91 22.99 11.17 15.45
N GLY A 92 23.08 10.32 14.43
CA GLY A 92 24.03 10.48 13.32
C GLY A 92 23.58 11.42 12.20
N GLY A 93 22.44 12.10 12.35
CA GLY A 93 21.97 13.12 11.42
C GLY A 93 21.27 12.56 10.18
N GLN A 94 21.00 13.44 9.21
CA GLN A 94 20.31 13.08 7.97
C GLN A 94 21.31 12.62 6.90
N LEU A 95 20.86 11.75 6.00
CA LEU A 95 21.64 11.32 4.84
C LEU A 95 21.90 12.50 3.88
N SER A 96 20.96 13.43 3.76
CA SER A 96 21.13 14.68 3.00
C SER A 96 22.36 15.48 3.46
N ASP A 97 22.56 15.62 4.77
CA ASP A 97 23.73 16.30 5.33
C ASP A 97 25.00 15.59 4.88
N LYS A 98 25.04 14.25 4.99
CA LYS A 98 26.18 13.45 4.54
C LYS A 98 26.47 13.62 3.06
N LEU A 99 25.46 13.62 2.19
CA LEU A 99 25.60 13.84 0.75
C LEU A 99 26.04 15.27 0.41
N SER A 100 25.69 16.26 1.23
CA SER A 100 26.14 17.64 1.04
C SER A 100 27.66 17.81 1.28
N TYR A 101 28.23 17.02 2.20
CA TYR A 101 29.67 17.01 2.48
C TYR A 101 30.44 16.05 1.58
N ALA A 102 29.91 14.85 1.36
CA ALA A 102 30.52 13.82 0.54
C ALA A 102 30.07 14.00 -0.92
N LYS A 103 30.98 14.49 -1.79
CA LYS A 103 30.69 14.67 -3.23
C LYS A 103 30.12 13.43 -3.92
N LYS A 104 30.41 12.22 -3.43
CA LYS A 104 29.77 10.94 -3.75
C LYS A 104 30.10 9.92 -2.65
N LEU A 105 29.28 8.89 -2.48
CA LEU A 105 29.61 7.76 -1.61
C LEU A 105 30.38 6.69 -2.38
N ASP A 106 31.17 5.91 -1.66
CA ASP A 106 31.77 4.69 -2.22
C ASP A 106 30.68 3.68 -2.54
N GLU A 107 30.86 2.91 -3.61
CA GLU A 107 29.82 2.01 -4.12
C GLU A 107 29.35 0.99 -3.08
N SER A 108 30.28 0.43 -2.28
CA SER A 108 29.94 -0.51 -1.21
C SER A 108 29.06 0.15 -0.13
N GLU A 109 29.37 1.39 0.23
CA GLU A 109 28.58 2.14 1.20
C GLU A 109 27.21 2.55 0.65
N ALA A 110 27.16 3.06 -0.58
CA ALA A 110 25.92 3.38 -1.29
C ALA A 110 25.01 2.15 -1.38
N ARG A 111 25.58 0.99 -1.72
CA ARG A 111 24.86 -0.29 -1.78
C ARG A 111 24.30 -0.69 -0.42
N LYS A 112 25.12 -0.65 0.64
CA LYS A 112 24.67 -0.98 2.00
C LYS A 112 23.49 -0.11 2.44
N LEU A 113 23.59 1.21 2.26
CA LEU A 113 22.52 2.14 2.62
C LEU A 113 21.25 1.88 1.78
N PHE A 114 21.43 1.61 0.49
CA PHE A 114 20.32 1.30 -0.40
C PHE A 114 19.63 -0.04 -0.06
N GLN A 115 20.38 -1.08 0.29
CA GLN A 115 19.84 -2.35 0.78
C GLN A 115 18.98 -2.14 2.02
N GLN A 116 19.47 -1.37 3.00
CA GLN A 116 18.72 -1.04 4.22
C GLN A 116 17.45 -0.22 3.95
N LEU A 117 17.49 0.70 2.97
CA LEU A 117 16.30 1.42 2.51
C LEU A 117 15.28 0.44 1.90
N ILE A 118 15.71 -0.44 1.00
CA ILE A 118 14.82 -1.40 0.34
C ILE A 118 14.22 -2.39 1.34
N ASP A 119 14.99 -2.89 2.31
CA ASP A 119 14.49 -3.73 3.41
C ASP A 119 13.38 -3.02 4.21
N ALA A 120 13.60 -1.74 4.57
CA ALA A 120 12.62 -0.94 5.30
C ALA A 120 11.33 -0.70 4.49
N VAL A 121 11.46 -0.37 3.21
CA VAL A 121 10.32 -0.07 2.34
C VAL A 121 9.51 -1.34 2.07
N GLU A 122 10.17 -2.47 1.81
CA GLU A 122 9.48 -3.76 1.64
C GLU A 122 8.72 -4.17 2.90
N TYR A 123 9.36 -4.04 4.07
CA TYR A 123 8.72 -4.34 5.36
C TYR A 123 7.42 -3.53 5.58
N CYS A 124 7.42 -2.25 5.16
CA CYS A 124 6.25 -1.37 5.21
C CYS A 124 5.18 -1.72 4.18
N HIS A 125 5.58 -1.96 2.93
CA HIS A 125 4.66 -2.28 1.83
C HIS A 125 3.90 -3.58 2.13
N ASN A 126 4.57 -4.57 2.70
CA ASN A 126 3.95 -5.84 3.15
C ASN A 126 2.91 -5.66 4.27
N ARG A 127 2.83 -4.48 4.90
CA ARG A 127 1.84 -4.10 5.92
C ARG A 127 0.85 -3.05 5.43
N GLY A 128 0.81 -2.81 4.12
CA GLY A 128 -0.10 -1.83 3.50
C GLY A 128 0.25 -0.38 3.80
N VAL A 129 1.51 -0.09 4.15
CA VAL A 129 2.02 1.27 4.39
C VAL A 129 2.96 1.67 3.27
N CYS A 130 2.63 2.73 2.55
CA CYS A 130 3.55 3.39 1.62
C CYS A 130 4.04 4.70 2.25
N HIS A 131 5.30 5.06 2.01
CA HIS A 131 5.90 6.26 2.58
C HIS A 131 5.44 7.53 1.84
N ARG A 132 5.50 7.52 0.49
CA ARG A 132 5.06 8.58 -0.46
C ARG A 132 5.86 9.88 -0.42
N ASP A 133 6.89 9.94 0.39
CA ASP A 133 7.82 11.08 0.50
C ASP A 133 9.27 10.63 0.77
N LEU A 134 9.73 9.56 0.12
CA LEU A 134 11.11 9.10 0.33
C LEU A 134 12.09 10.09 -0.31
N LYS A 135 13.03 10.55 0.51
CA LYS A 135 14.10 11.49 0.13
C LYS A 135 15.21 11.46 1.19
N PRO A 136 16.45 11.87 0.89
CA PRO A 136 17.57 11.77 1.82
C PRO A 136 17.36 12.47 3.17
N GLU A 137 16.54 13.52 3.24
CA GLU A 137 16.20 14.20 4.51
C GLU A 137 15.39 13.32 5.46
N ASN A 138 14.64 12.35 4.92
CA ASN A 138 13.83 11.41 5.69
C ASN A 138 14.61 10.11 6.01
N LEU A 139 15.85 9.96 5.52
CA LEU A 139 16.76 8.89 5.92
C LEU A 139 17.75 9.39 6.96
N LEU A 140 17.70 8.83 8.16
CA LEU A 140 18.63 9.15 9.24
C LEU A 140 19.73 8.10 9.33
N LEU A 141 20.90 8.48 9.82
CA LEU A 141 22.02 7.57 10.04
C LEU A 141 22.24 7.34 11.53
N ASP A 142 22.34 6.08 11.96
CA ASP A 142 22.73 5.75 13.33
C ASP A 142 24.25 5.97 13.55
N GLY A 143 24.71 5.85 14.79
CA GLY A 143 26.14 6.01 15.13
C GLY A 143 27.08 4.99 14.48
N ARG A 144 26.55 3.96 13.80
CA ARG A 144 27.29 2.95 13.05
C ARG A 144 27.14 3.12 11.53
N GLY A 145 26.51 4.22 11.09
CA GLY A 145 26.26 4.51 9.69
C GLY A 145 25.19 3.63 9.04
N ASN A 146 24.26 3.06 9.81
CA ASN A 146 23.10 2.35 9.25
C ASN A 146 21.95 3.33 9.01
N ALA A 147 21.24 3.15 7.90
CA ALA A 147 20.07 3.92 7.55
C ALA A 147 18.85 3.54 8.40
N LYS A 148 18.10 4.54 8.83
CA LYS A 148 16.77 4.43 9.43
C LYS A 148 15.82 5.38 8.72
N VAL A 149 14.77 4.84 8.13
CA VAL A 149 13.73 5.62 7.48
C VAL A 149 12.82 6.22 8.56
N SER A 150 12.68 7.53 8.52
CA SER A 150 11.87 8.35 9.42
C SER A 150 10.64 8.88 8.70
N ASP A 151 9.73 9.56 9.41
CA ASP A 151 8.64 10.33 8.79
C ASP A 151 7.63 9.57 7.91
N PHE A 152 7.47 8.27 8.15
CA PHE A 152 6.34 7.50 7.61
C PHE A 152 5.00 8.17 7.98
N GLY A 153 4.00 7.98 7.10
CA GLY A 153 2.59 8.12 7.45
C GLY A 153 2.11 9.50 7.90
N LEU A 154 2.73 10.56 7.38
CA LEU A 154 2.18 11.93 7.43
C LEU A 154 2.21 12.61 6.06
N SER A 155 2.57 11.87 5.01
CA SER A 155 2.41 12.33 3.62
C SER A 155 0.94 12.56 3.26
N ALA A 156 0.02 11.90 3.97
CA ALA A 156 -1.41 12.19 3.98
C ALA A 156 -1.72 13.67 4.29
N LEU A 157 -0.98 14.29 5.23
CA LEU A 157 -1.17 15.68 5.66
C LEU A 157 -0.83 16.73 4.60
N ARG A 158 -0.29 16.31 3.45
CA ARG A 158 -0.06 17.20 2.32
C ARG A 158 -1.40 17.55 1.69
N LYS A 159 -1.75 18.84 1.68
CA LYS A 159 -2.98 19.33 1.02
C LYS A 159 -3.02 18.82 -0.44
N PRO A 160 -4.18 18.38 -0.96
CA PRO A 160 -4.36 18.15 -2.39
C PRO A 160 -3.93 19.41 -3.15
N GLY A 161 -3.01 19.27 -4.12
CA GLY A 161 -2.42 20.40 -4.85
C GLY A 161 -1.17 21.04 -4.21
N SER A 162 -0.78 20.65 -2.99
CA SER A 162 0.46 21.14 -2.36
C SER A 162 1.75 20.61 -2.98
N ILE A 163 1.69 19.53 -3.77
CA ILE A 163 2.81 19.08 -4.61
C ILE A 163 3.26 20.22 -5.56
N LEU A 164 2.32 21.09 -5.97
CA LEU A 164 2.57 22.22 -6.85
C LEU A 164 2.89 23.53 -6.09
N THR A 165 2.56 23.64 -4.81
CA THR A 165 2.62 24.91 -4.05
C THR A 165 3.54 24.90 -2.83
N THR A 166 4.22 23.78 -2.54
CA THR A 166 5.16 23.75 -1.41
C THR A 166 6.43 24.53 -1.77
N ALA A 167 6.47 25.79 -1.33
CA ALA A 167 7.57 26.74 -1.49
C ALA A 167 8.88 26.37 -0.76
N CYS A 168 9.10 25.10 -0.39
CA CYS A 168 10.23 24.68 0.46
C CYS A 168 10.95 23.40 0.00
N GLY A 169 10.77 22.92 -1.24
CA GLY A 169 11.55 21.77 -1.72
C GLY A 169 11.42 21.53 -3.23
N SER A 170 12.50 21.06 -3.85
CA SER A 170 12.48 20.66 -5.26
C SER A 170 11.77 19.30 -5.40
N PRO A 171 10.82 19.11 -6.33
CA PRO A 171 10.06 17.87 -6.49
C PRO A 171 10.87 16.73 -7.14
N CYS A 172 12.19 16.71 -6.95
CA CYS A 172 13.13 15.83 -7.65
C CYS A 172 12.92 14.34 -7.38
N TYR A 173 12.35 13.99 -6.23
CA TYR A 173 12.08 12.60 -5.83
C TYR A 173 10.66 12.15 -6.17
N VAL A 174 9.80 13.05 -6.65
CA VAL A 174 8.38 12.77 -6.91
C VAL A 174 8.21 11.98 -8.20
N ALA A 175 7.44 10.90 -8.16
CA ALA A 175 7.14 10.09 -9.34
C ALA A 175 6.25 10.82 -10.35
N PRO A 176 6.38 10.56 -11.67
CA PRO A 176 5.62 11.24 -12.71
C PRO A 176 4.10 11.22 -12.51
N GLU A 177 3.57 10.09 -12.03
CA GLU A 177 2.14 9.91 -11.84
C GLU A 177 1.55 10.79 -10.72
N LEU A 178 2.37 11.22 -9.75
CA LEU A 178 1.94 12.18 -8.72
C LEU A 178 1.76 13.60 -9.29
N LEU A 179 2.42 13.92 -10.41
CA LEU A 179 2.25 15.20 -11.10
C LEU A 179 0.93 15.25 -11.89
N ALA A 180 0.41 14.09 -12.30
CA ALA A 180 -0.77 13.97 -13.15
C ALA A 180 -2.12 14.07 -12.40
N SER A 181 -2.11 14.35 -11.09
CA SER A 181 -3.29 14.63 -10.23
C SER A 181 -4.41 13.56 -10.26
N LYS A 182 -4.08 12.31 -10.60
CA LYS A 182 -4.98 11.15 -10.49
C LYS A 182 -4.47 10.22 -9.39
N GLY A 183 -5.35 9.42 -8.78
CA GLY A 183 -4.96 8.43 -7.78
C GLY A 183 -3.78 7.58 -8.30
N TYR A 184 -2.80 7.34 -7.43
CA TYR A 184 -1.54 6.69 -7.79
C TYR A 184 -1.28 5.45 -6.94
N ASP A 185 -0.46 4.55 -7.48
CA ASP A 185 0.07 3.42 -6.73
C ASP A 185 1.23 3.90 -5.84
N GLY A 186 0.99 3.92 -4.53
CA GLY A 186 1.98 4.38 -3.55
C GLY A 186 3.23 3.51 -3.50
N ALA A 187 3.11 2.21 -3.79
CA ALA A 187 4.25 1.32 -3.76
C ALA A 187 5.17 1.58 -4.96
N ALA A 188 4.59 1.75 -6.16
CA ALA A 188 5.34 2.13 -7.34
C ALA A 188 6.01 3.51 -7.19
N ALA A 189 5.33 4.48 -6.57
CA ALA A 189 5.88 5.82 -6.33
C ALA A 189 7.08 5.81 -5.36
N ASP A 190 7.03 4.96 -4.31
CA ASP A 190 8.16 4.76 -3.41
C ASP A 190 9.36 4.16 -4.15
N VAL A 191 9.14 3.20 -5.06
CA VAL A 191 10.21 2.62 -5.89
C VAL A 191 10.89 3.69 -6.77
N TRP A 192 10.12 4.58 -7.38
CA TRP A 192 10.69 5.72 -8.13
C TRP A 192 11.60 6.56 -7.24
N SER A 193 11.10 6.93 -6.05
CA SER A 193 11.82 7.75 -5.09
C SER A 193 13.13 7.06 -4.64
N CYS A 194 13.09 5.75 -4.37
CA CYS A 194 14.26 4.93 -4.11
C CYS A 194 15.26 4.96 -5.28
N GLY A 195 14.78 4.99 -6.53
CA GLY A 195 15.64 5.06 -7.72
C GLY A 195 16.37 6.39 -7.83
N VAL A 196 15.69 7.50 -7.49
CA VAL A 196 16.31 8.84 -7.40
C VAL A 196 17.38 8.86 -6.31
N ILE A 197 17.08 8.31 -5.13
CA ILE A 197 18.03 8.20 -4.02
C ILE A 197 19.25 7.35 -4.43
N LEU A 198 19.06 6.18 -5.06
CA LEU A 198 20.16 5.34 -5.52
C LEU A 198 21.07 6.09 -6.50
N PHE A 199 20.49 6.80 -7.45
CA PHE A 199 21.24 7.62 -8.40
C PHE A 199 22.07 8.67 -7.67
N GLU A 200 21.48 9.38 -6.71
CA GLU A 200 22.15 10.42 -5.93
C GLU A 200 23.29 9.85 -5.07
N LEU A 201 23.09 8.69 -4.43
CA LEU A 201 24.14 8.02 -3.65
C LEU A 201 25.37 7.67 -4.50
N LEU A 202 25.16 7.22 -5.74
CA LEU A 202 26.22 6.77 -6.64
C LEU A 202 26.91 7.91 -7.42
N THR A 203 26.18 9.00 -7.68
CA THR A 203 26.67 10.09 -8.54
C THR A 203 26.99 11.38 -7.79
N GLY A 204 26.42 11.57 -6.60
CA GLY A 204 26.50 12.80 -5.83
C GLY A 204 25.63 13.95 -6.34
N HIS A 205 24.77 13.70 -7.32
CA HIS A 205 23.84 14.68 -7.85
C HIS A 205 22.50 14.04 -8.21
N LEU A 206 21.48 14.86 -8.38
CA LEU A 206 20.15 14.38 -8.74
C LEU A 206 20.10 13.96 -10.22
N PRO A 207 19.28 12.95 -10.58
CA PRO A 207 19.02 12.60 -11.98
C PRO A 207 18.18 13.68 -12.67
N PHE A 208 17.26 14.29 -11.92
CA PHE A 208 16.37 15.35 -12.40
C PHE A 208 16.60 16.61 -11.57
N ASP A 209 17.22 17.61 -12.17
CA ASP A 209 17.35 18.94 -11.58
C ASP A 209 17.23 20.03 -12.65
N ASN A 210 16.50 21.08 -12.31
CA ASN A 210 16.40 22.30 -13.09
C ASN A 210 15.75 23.44 -12.29
N ARG A 211 16.24 24.66 -12.46
CA ARG A 211 15.62 25.87 -11.88
C ARG A 211 14.23 26.15 -12.44
N ASN A 212 13.97 25.77 -13.69
CA ASN A 212 12.66 25.90 -14.31
C ASN A 212 11.84 24.63 -14.04
N LEU A 213 10.80 24.78 -13.21
CA LEU A 213 9.92 23.68 -12.81
C LEU A 213 9.26 22.97 -14.00
N MET A 214 8.91 23.68 -15.08
CA MET A 214 8.33 23.05 -16.27
C MET A 214 9.34 22.16 -17.01
N VAL A 215 10.62 22.57 -17.03
CA VAL A 215 11.69 21.74 -17.57
C VAL A 215 11.96 20.54 -16.67
N LEU A 216 11.96 20.74 -15.35
CA LEU A 216 12.11 19.66 -14.37
C LEU A 216 10.98 18.62 -14.52
N TYR A 217 9.72 19.04 -14.56
CA TYR A 217 8.58 18.16 -14.76
C TYR A 217 8.65 17.43 -16.09
N ARG A 218 9.06 18.09 -17.17
CA ARG A 218 9.27 17.42 -18.46
C ARG A 218 10.33 16.32 -18.37
N LYS A 219 11.46 16.59 -17.69
CA LYS A 219 12.52 15.60 -17.47
C LYS A 219 12.02 14.41 -16.64
N ILE A 220 11.31 14.68 -15.54
CA ILE A 220 10.71 13.66 -14.67
C ILE A 220 9.73 12.80 -15.49
N SER A 221 8.77 13.41 -16.18
CA SER A 221 7.75 12.70 -16.95
C SER A 221 8.32 11.84 -18.09
N ARG A 222 9.48 12.21 -18.63
CA ARG A 222 10.17 11.46 -19.70
C ARG A 222 11.29 10.56 -19.20
N ALA A 223 11.57 10.56 -17.90
CA ALA A 223 12.78 9.98 -17.31
C ALA A 223 14.06 10.40 -18.07
N GLU A 224 14.18 11.69 -18.40
CA GLU A 224 15.33 12.26 -19.11
C GLU A 224 16.45 12.62 -18.12
N TYR A 225 17.44 11.73 -17.98
CA TYR A 225 18.64 11.92 -17.18
C TYR A 225 19.86 11.32 -17.88
N THR A 226 21.06 11.72 -17.44
CA THR A 226 22.33 11.19 -17.97
C THR A 226 23.11 10.54 -16.84
N CYS A 227 23.55 9.29 -17.03
CA CYS A 227 24.45 8.68 -16.04
C CYS A 227 25.90 8.98 -16.40
N PRO A 228 26.74 9.38 -15.42
CA PRO A 228 28.16 9.55 -15.62
C PRO A 228 28.87 8.30 -16.15
N LYS A 229 30.08 8.49 -16.71
CA LYS A 229 30.88 7.41 -17.31
C LYS A 229 31.33 6.33 -16.33
N TRP A 230 31.42 6.65 -15.04
CA TRP A 230 31.82 5.71 -13.99
C TRP A 230 30.68 4.82 -13.47
N ILE A 231 29.43 5.09 -13.88
CA ILE A 231 28.30 4.22 -13.54
C ILE A 231 28.35 2.97 -14.42
N THR A 232 28.41 1.81 -13.77
CA THR A 232 28.50 0.51 -14.44
C THR A 232 27.19 0.16 -15.16
N ASP A 233 27.26 -0.75 -16.12
CA ASP A 233 26.06 -1.18 -16.86
C ASP A 233 25.02 -1.85 -15.96
N SER A 234 25.48 -2.59 -14.93
CA SER A 234 24.57 -3.20 -13.94
C SER A 234 23.83 -2.15 -13.13
N GLN A 235 24.52 -1.11 -12.64
CA GLN A 235 23.90 0.01 -11.92
C GLN A 235 22.91 0.76 -12.83
N ARG A 236 23.33 1.05 -14.07
CA ARG A 236 22.51 1.75 -15.07
C ARG A 236 21.23 0.98 -15.38
N LYS A 237 21.32 -0.35 -15.51
CA LYS A 237 20.17 -1.23 -15.76
C LYS A 237 19.20 -1.25 -14.58
N LEU A 238 19.69 -1.29 -13.34
CA LEU A 238 18.83 -1.23 -12.17
C LEU A 238 18.12 0.13 -12.06
N ILE A 239 18.89 1.23 -12.15
CA ILE A 239 18.36 2.60 -12.12
C ILE A 239 17.30 2.81 -13.19
N SER A 240 17.52 2.36 -14.43
CA SER A 240 16.55 2.56 -15.52
C SER A 240 15.25 1.80 -15.32
N ARG A 241 15.30 0.62 -14.69
CA ARG A 241 14.11 -0.15 -14.32
C ARG A 241 13.33 0.48 -13.16
N MET A 242 14.00 1.18 -12.24
CA MET A 242 13.38 1.92 -11.13
C MET A 242 12.79 3.26 -11.59
N LEU A 243 13.49 3.97 -12.48
CA LEU A 243 13.06 5.24 -13.06
C LEU A 243 12.25 5.06 -14.36
N GLU A 244 11.51 3.95 -14.48
CA GLU A 244 10.55 3.73 -15.56
C GLU A 244 9.30 4.61 -15.32
N PRO A 245 8.96 5.55 -16.22
CA PRO A 245 7.84 6.47 -16.03
C PRO A 245 6.50 5.78 -15.87
N ASN A 246 6.27 4.67 -16.57
CA ASN A 246 5.03 3.93 -16.45
C ASN A 246 5.04 3.06 -15.18
N PRO A 247 4.21 3.34 -14.16
CA PRO A 247 4.23 2.59 -12.89
C PRO A 247 3.95 1.09 -13.07
N LYS A 248 3.22 0.68 -14.11
CA LYS A 248 2.93 -0.74 -14.40
C LYS A 248 4.13 -1.51 -14.96
N ARG A 249 5.10 -0.80 -15.57
CA ARG A 249 6.32 -1.39 -16.13
C ARG A 249 7.53 -1.23 -15.20
N ARG A 250 7.38 -0.38 -14.18
CA ARG A 250 8.39 -0.13 -13.15
C ARG A 250 8.69 -1.40 -12.37
N ILE A 251 9.97 -1.63 -12.07
CA ILE A 251 10.39 -2.77 -11.27
C ILE A 251 9.72 -2.76 -9.90
N THR A 252 9.42 -3.94 -9.36
CA THR A 252 8.89 -4.10 -8.00
C THR A 252 10.02 -4.29 -6.99
N LEU A 253 9.76 -4.13 -5.69
CA LEU A 253 10.77 -4.38 -4.65
C LEU A 253 11.36 -5.80 -4.70
N PRO A 254 10.56 -6.88 -4.87
CA PRO A 254 11.12 -8.22 -5.09
C PRO A 254 12.06 -8.27 -6.30
N GLY A 255 11.69 -7.60 -7.40
CA GLY A 255 12.55 -7.51 -8.58
C GLY A 255 13.86 -6.76 -8.36
N ILE A 256 13.89 -5.76 -7.47
CA ILE A 256 15.11 -5.06 -7.05
C ILE A 256 15.99 -5.99 -6.21
N MET A 257 15.39 -6.69 -5.24
CA MET A 257 16.11 -7.63 -4.38
C MET A 257 16.71 -8.81 -5.15
N GLU A 258 16.15 -9.14 -6.30
CA GLU A 258 16.68 -10.16 -7.21
C GLU A 258 17.87 -9.70 -8.06
N ASP A 259 18.09 -8.38 -8.18
CA ASP A 259 19.11 -7.79 -9.04
C ASP A 259 20.54 -8.16 -8.64
N SER A 260 21.40 -8.38 -9.63
CA SER A 260 22.78 -8.80 -9.42
C SER A 260 23.63 -7.76 -8.69
N TRP A 261 23.39 -6.46 -8.92
CA TRP A 261 24.10 -5.40 -8.22
C TRP A 261 23.66 -5.30 -6.76
N PHE A 262 22.36 -5.49 -6.50
CA PHE A 262 21.77 -5.45 -5.17
C PHE A 262 22.28 -6.60 -4.29
N LYS A 263 22.41 -7.82 -4.83
CA LYS A 263 22.80 -9.01 -4.06
C LYS A 263 24.24 -9.05 -3.56
N ILE A 264 25.12 -8.17 -4.06
CA ILE A 264 26.52 -8.15 -3.65
C ILE A 264 26.61 -7.79 -2.16
N ASP A 265 27.23 -8.66 -1.37
CA ASP A 265 27.39 -8.54 0.09
C ASP A 265 26.07 -8.30 0.85
N TYR A 266 24.93 -8.70 0.27
CA TYR A 266 23.63 -8.44 0.86
C TYR A 266 23.37 -9.30 2.09
N LEU A 267 23.13 -8.64 3.22
CA LEU A 267 22.68 -9.27 4.45
C LEU A 267 21.33 -8.63 4.84
N PRO A 268 20.22 -9.39 4.75
CA PRO A 268 18.89 -8.88 5.09
C PRO A 268 18.82 -8.39 6.52
N SER A 269 18.21 -7.23 6.71
CA SER A 269 17.98 -6.69 8.05
C SER A 269 16.74 -7.37 8.65
N CYS A 270 16.94 -8.30 9.58
CA CYS A 270 15.81 -9.01 10.19
C CYS A 270 15.01 -8.08 11.13
N ALA A 271 13.70 -8.01 10.93
CA ALA A 271 12.77 -7.47 11.91
C ALA A 271 12.78 -8.35 13.17
N TYR A 272 12.93 -7.77 14.35
CA TYR A 272 12.77 -8.52 15.59
C TYR A 272 11.30 -8.85 15.81
N GLU A 273 11.00 -10.10 16.19
CA GLU A 273 9.71 -10.43 16.78
C GLU A 273 9.63 -9.77 18.15
N CYS A 274 8.70 -8.83 18.29
CA CYS A 274 8.44 -8.20 19.57
C CYS A 274 7.21 -8.90 20.17
N ASP A 275 7.44 -9.74 21.18
CA ASP A 275 6.40 -10.29 22.06
C ASP A 275 5.81 -9.22 23.01
N GLU A 276 6.27 -7.97 22.93
CA GLU A 276 5.69 -6.88 23.71
C GLU A 276 4.27 -6.59 23.20
N LYS A 277 3.28 -6.69 24.09
CA LYS A 277 1.93 -6.20 23.84
C LYS A 277 1.97 -4.69 23.61
N ILE A 278 2.07 -4.26 22.35
CA ILE A 278 1.97 -2.86 21.95
C ILE A 278 0.51 -2.41 22.16
N SER A 279 0.23 -1.62 23.21
CA SER A 279 -1.10 -1.00 23.40
C SER A 279 -1.33 0.10 22.36
N MET A 280 -2.57 0.22 21.87
CA MET A 280 -3.02 1.26 20.93
C MET A 280 -3.92 2.31 21.60
N ASP A 281 -4.14 2.20 22.91
CA ASP A 281 -5.09 3.04 23.65
C ASP A 281 -4.63 4.50 23.66
N ASP A 282 -3.32 4.73 23.65
CA ASP A 282 -2.71 6.06 23.58
C ASP A 282 -2.98 6.76 22.24
N VAL A 283 -2.95 6.02 21.12
CA VAL A 283 -3.31 6.55 19.80
C VAL A 283 -4.80 6.89 19.73
N ASN A 284 -5.66 6.11 20.38
CA ASN A 284 -7.10 6.43 20.44
C ASN A 284 -7.33 7.70 21.28
N ALA A 285 -6.81 7.70 22.51
CA ALA A 285 -6.92 8.83 23.43
C ALA A 285 -6.35 10.13 22.84
N ALA A 286 -5.30 10.05 22.01
CA ALA A 286 -4.73 11.22 21.37
C ALA A 286 -5.68 11.90 20.38
N PHE A 287 -6.61 11.16 19.76
CA PHE A 287 -7.52 11.62 18.71
C PHE A 287 -8.97 11.79 19.18
N ASP A 288 -9.36 11.25 20.33
CA ASP A 288 -10.74 11.30 20.86
C ASP A 288 -11.25 12.74 21.08
N GLY A 289 -10.38 13.67 21.47
CA GLY A 289 -10.73 15.08 21.67
C GLY A 289 -10.77 15.95 20.40
N ILE A 290 -10.67 15.35 19.20
CA ILE A 290 -10.81 16.07 17.93
C ILE A 290 -12.28 16.03 17.52
N GLU A 291 -13.06 17.03 17.96
CA GLU A 291 -14.45 17.21 17.54
C GLU A 291 -14.50 17.65 16.07
N GLU A 292 -15.22 16.89 15.24
CA GLU A 292 -15.60 17.33 13.92
C GLU A 292 -16.78 18.30 14.06
N LYS A 293 -16.68 19.49 13.45
CA LYS A 293 -17.89 20.25 13.09
C LYS A 293 -18.57 19.56 11.91
N ALA A 294 -19.05 18.34 12.12
CA ALA A 294 -19.96 17.68 11.20
C ALA A 294 -21.37 17.95 11.72
N ALA A 295 -22.19 18.57 10.87
CA ALA A 295 -23.61 18.70 11.10
C ALA A 295 -24.22 17.35 11.44
N GLU A 296 -25.13 17.35 12.42
CA GLU A 296 -25.82 16.21 12.98
C GLU A 296 -26.51 15.35 11.92
N THR A 297 -26.09 14.09 11.77
CA THR A 297 -27.06 12.98 11.61
C THR A 297 -26.51 11.75 12.34
N THR A 298 -26.80 11.70 13.62
CA THR A 298 -26.42 10.62 14.53
C THR A 298 -27.24 9.35 14.22
N ILE A 299 -26.70 8.40 13.47
CA ILE A 299 -27.17 7.01 13.54
C ILE A 299 -26.29 6.29 14.55
N LYS A 300 -26.82 6.13 15.76
CA LYS A 300 -26.26 5.24 16.79
C LYS A 300 -26.13 3.82 16.20
N LYS A 301 -24.89 3.37 16.02
CA LYS A 301 -24.57 2.00 15.60
C LYS A 301 -24.80 1.07 16.79
N SER A 302 -25.96 0.43 16.86
CA SER A 302 -26.19 -0.72 17.75
C SER A 302 -26.19 -2.01 16.94
N SER A 303 -25.35 -2.95 17.38
CA SER A 303 -25.46 -4.43 17.28
C SER A 303 -26.00 -5.07 15.98
N SER A 304 -25.11 -5.80 15.30
CA SER A 304 -25.30 -7.17 14.74
C SER A 304 -26.62 -7.56 14.06
N PHE A 305 -27.32 -6.67 13.36
CA PHE A 305 -28.39 -7.09 12.46
C PHE A 305 -28.28 -6.36 11.11
N ILE A 306 -28.12 -7.16 10.05
CA ILE A 306 -28.27 -6.71 8.67
C ILE A 306 -29.78 -6.67 8.37
N ASN A 307 -30.29 -5.50 7.99
CA ASN A 307 -31.70 -5.33 7.58
C ASN A 307 -31.95 -6.07 6.25
N ALA A 308 -33.14 -6.63 6.06
CA ALA A 308 -33.60 -7.26 4.82
C ALA A 308 -33.38 -6.39 3.57
N PHE A 309 -33.47 -5.06 3.70
CA PHE A 309 -33.14 -4.13 2.61
C PHE A 309 -31.65 -4.14 2.21
N GLN A 310 -30.74 -4.33 3.17
CA GLN A 310 -29.31 -4.44 2.90
C GLN A 310 -28.97 -5.79 2.22
N LEU A 311 -29.74 -6.83 2.52
CA LEU A 311 -29.61 -8.16 1.91
C LEU A 311 -30.08 -8.14 0.45
N ILE A 312 -31.19 -7.45 0.17
CA ILE A 312 -31.76 -7.32 -1.18
C ILE A 312 -30.87 -6.46 -2.08
N ALA A 313 -30.32 -5.36 -1.55
CA ALA A 313 -29.45 -4.43 -2.28
C ALA A 313 -28.07 -5.01 -2.67
N THR A 314 -27.77 -6.26 -2.27
CA THR A 314 -26.50 -6.95 -2.57
C THR A 314 -26.71 -8.28 -3.31
N SER A 315 -27.92 -8.52 -3.82
CA SER A 315 -28.23 -9.66 -4.69
C SER A 315 -27.74 -9.41 -6.12
N GLN A 316 -27.42 -10.48 -6.86
CA GLN A 316 -26.81 -10.40 -8.21
C GLN A 316 -27.62 -9.61 -9.23
N ASP A 317 -28.93 -9.49 -9.05
CA ASP A 317 -29.83 -8.80 -9.99
C ASP A 317 -30.17 -7.36 -9.58
N LEU A 318 -29.65 -6.88 -8.43
CA LEU A 318 -29.84 -5.52 -7.93
C LEU A 318 -28.57 -5.04 -7.21
N ASP A 319 -27.48 -4.92 -7.97
CA ASP A 319 -26.21 -4.43 -7.44
C ASP A 319 -26.25 -2.91 -7.20
N LEU A 320 -26.52 -2.52 -5.95
CA LEU A 320 -26.40 -1.14 -5.47
C LEU A 320 -25.12 -0.93 -4.65
N SER A 321 -24.10 -1.78 -4.82
CA SER A 321 -22.82 -1.69 -4.09
C SER A 321 -22.19 -0.30 -4.18
N GLY A 322 -22.32 0.38 -5.32
CA GLY A 322 -21.84 1.75 -5.54
C GLY A 322 -22.52 2.84 -4.71
N LEU A 323 -23.64 2.56 -4.01
CA LEU A 323 -24.33 3.54 -3.15
C LEU A 323 -23.78 3.58 -1.71
N PHE A 324 -23.05 2.54 -1.29
CA PHE A 324 -22.54 2.38 0.07
C PHE A 324 -21.02 2.17 0.11
N GLU A 325 -20.31 2.52 -0.96
CA GLU A 325 -18.84 2.52 -0.99
C GLU A 325 -18.29 3.60 -0.06
N ASP A 326 -18.13 3.26 1.22
CA ASP A 326 -17.15 3.92 2.07
C ASP A 326 -15.77 3.73 1.42
N HIS A 327 -15.01 4.82 1.31
CA HIS A 327 -13.67 4.92 0.73
C HIS A 327 -12.59 4.11 1.51
N GLU A 328 -12.82 2.84 1.79
CA GLU A 328 -11.79 1.89 2.18
C GLU A 328 -11.16 1.23 0.95
N ALA A 329 -9.84 1.22 0.91
CA ALA A 329 -9.04 0.62 -0.16
C ALA A 329 -9.55 -0.78 -0.57
N LYS A 330 -9.62 -1.02 -1.88
CA LYS A 330 -10.04 -2.27 -2.55
C LYS A 330 -9.56 -3.53 -1.81
N LYS A 331 -10.35 -4.04 -0.87
CA LYS A 331 -10.20 -5.39 -0.31
C LYS A 331 -11.05 -6.32 -1.16
N GLN A 332 -10.47 -7.36 -1.71
CA GLN A 332 -11.25 -8.40 -2.38
C GLN A 332 -12.05 -9.16 -1.32
N LYS A 333 -13.37 -9.11 -1.44
CA LYS A 333 -14.31 -9.78 -0.54
C LYS A 333 -15.16 -10.75 -1.33
N THR A 334 -15.27 -11.98 -0.87
CA THR A 334 -16.16 -12.99 -1.44
C THR A 334 -17.13 -13.46 -0.37
N LYS A 335 -18.43 -13.43 -0.67
CA LYS A 335 -19.49 -13.90 0.22
C LYS A 335 -20.03 -15.23 -0.29
N LEU A 336 -20.05 -16.25 0.57
CA LEU A 336 -20.56 -17.58 0.27
C LEU A 336 -21.71 -17.92 1.22
N GLY A 337 -22.83 -18.43 0.69
CA GLY A 337 -23.92 -18.95 1.50
C GLY A 337 -23.66 -20.39 1.94
N SER A 338 -24.02 -20.71 3.19
CA SER A 338 -23.90 -22.03 3.82
C SER A 338 -25.26 -22.44 4.39
N LYS A 339 -25.73 -23.66 4.08
CA LYS A 339 -26.92 -24.28 4.69
C LYS A 339 -26.58 -25.12 5.93
N HIS A 340 -25.46 -24.81 6.58
CA HIS A 340 -24.95 -25.53 7.74
C HIS A 340 -24.99 -24.60 8.96
N THR A 341 -24.95 -25.19 10.15
CA THR A 341 -24.80 -24.42 11.40
C THR A 341 -23.46 -23.67 11.44
N VAL A 342 -23.32 -22.68 12.33
CA VAL A 342 -22.08 -21.90 12.47
C VAL A 342 -20.89 -22.82 12.78
N ASP A 343 -21.05 -23.79 13.67
CA ASP A 343 -19.98 -24.72 14.05
C ASP A 343 -19.59 -25.68 12.92
N GLU A 344 -20.57 -26.17 12.14
CA GLU A 344 -20.29 -26.99 10.96
C GLU A 344 -19.61 -26.17 9.86
N THR A 345 -20.01 -24.91 9.68
CA THR A 345 -19.40 -23.99 8.71
C THR A 345 -17.95 -23.70 9.09
N ILE A 346 -17.65 -23.48 10.37
CA ILE A 346 -16.27 -23.28 10.85
C ILE A 346 -15.42 -24.54 10.62
N LYS A 347 -15.94 -25.73 10.91
CA LYS A 347 -15.20 -26.99 10.64
C LYS A 347 -14.87 -27.17 9.15
N LYS A 348 -15.76 -26.74 8.26
CA LYS A 348 -15.53 -26.77 6.80
C LYS A 348 -14.51 -25.73 6.34
N ILE A 349 -14.49 -24.56 6.96
CA ILE A 349 -13.44 -23.54 6.76
C ILE A 349 -12.07 -24.11 7.15
N GLU A 350 -12.00 -24.82 8.28
CA GLU A 350 -10.76 -25.47 8.72
C GLU A 350 -10.30 -26.57 7.76
N ALA A 351 -11.21 -27.38 7.25
CA ALA A 351 -10.89 -28.39 6.25
C ALA A 351 -10.34 -27.76 4.95
N ALA A 352 -11.02 -26.73 4.43
CA ALA A 352 -10.56 -25.98 3.25
C ALA A 352 -9.17 -25.36 3.45
N ALA A 353 -8.89 -24.88 4.67
CA ALA A 353 -7.59 -24.32 5.01
C ALA A 353 -6.49 -25.39 5.07
N MET A 354 -6.81 -26.59 5.57
CA MET A 354 -5.86 -27.70 5.58
C MET A 354 -5.48 -28.17 4.17
N ASP A 355 -6.42 -28.19 3.24
CA ASP A 355 -6.18 -28.57 1.83
C ASP A 355 -5.16 -27.63 1.15
N GLU A 356 -5.14 -26.35 1.54
CA GLU A 356 -4.24 -25.33 0.99
C GLU A 356 -2.98 -25.10 1.85
N ASN A 357 -2.63 -26.05 2.73
CA ASN A 357 -1.49 -25.94 3.66
C ASN A 357 -1.51 -24.69 4.58
N LEU A 358 -2.71 -24.20 4.89
CA LEU A 358 -2.92 -23.11 5.84
C LEU A 358 -3.13 -23.69 7.26
N SER A 359 -2.48 -23.06 8.23
CA SER A 359 -2.79 -23.09 9.65
C SER A 359 -3.94 -22.15 9.95
N VAL A 360 -4.70 -22.47 10.99
CA VAL A 360 -5.93 -21.76 11.33
C VAL A 360 -5.87 -21.30 12.79
N GLU A 361 -6.23 -20.04 13.03
CA GLU A 361 -6.46 -19.48 14.36
C GLU A 361 -7.92 -19.04 14.49
N ARG A 362 -8.63 -19.63 15.46
CA ARG A 362 -10.00 -19.21 15.79
C ARG A 362 -9.96 -17.96 16.67
N MET A 363 -10.65 -16.91 16.24
CA MET A 363 -10.83 -15.69 17.01
C MET A 363 -12.20 -15.65 17.70
N LYS A 364 -12.37 -14.70 18.62
CA LYS A 364 -13.69 -14.37 19.19
C LYS A 364 -14.61 -13.83 18.09
N ASN A 365 -15.93 -14.03 18.23
CA ASN A 365 -16.99 -13.59 17.29
C ASN A 365 -17.04 -14.35 15.95
N PHE A 366 -16.90 -15.68 15.96
CA PHE A 366 -17.07 -16.54 14.75
C PHE A 366 -16.15 -16.17 13.58
N LYS A 367 -15.00 -15.57 13.89
CA LYS A 367 -13.98 -15.16 12.94
C LYS A 367 -12.81 -16.13 12.97
N VAL A 368 -12.32 -16.47 11.79
CA VAL A 368 -11.23 -17.42 11.58
C VAL A 368 -10.14 -16.74 10.77
N LYS A 369 -8.89 -16.77 11.28
CA LYS A 369 -7.71 -16.30 10.55
C LYS A 369 -6.88 -17.48 10.07
N MET A 370 -6.29 -17.34 8.89
CA MET A 370 -5.53 -18.42 8.24
C MET A 370 -4.17 -17.93 7.77
N TYR A 371 -3.11 -18.73 8.00
CA TYR A 371 -1.71 -18.42 7.70
C TYR A 371 -0.95 -19.67 7.21
N PRO A 372 0.09 -19.60 6.36
CA PRO A 372 0.77 -20.80 5.85
C PRO A 372 1.49 -21.64 6.91
N LYS A 373 1.60 -22.96 6.68
CA LYS A 373 2.28 -23.91 7.58
C LYS A 373 3.81 -23.97 7.45
N GLU A 374 4.40 -23.65 6.29
CA GLU A 374 5.86 -23.77 6.11
C GLU A 374 6.64 -22.51 6.51
N LYS A 375 7.67 -22.72 7.35
CA LYS A 375 8.73 -21.74 7.62
C LYS A 375 9.81 -21.87 6.54
N THR A 376 9.69 -21.14 5.44
CA THR A 376 10.83 -20.97 4.51
C THR A 376 11.84 -19.96 5.12
N ILE A 377 13.12 -20.35 5.13
CA ILE A 377 14.26 -19.62 5.72
C ILE A 377 14.72 -18.44 4.84
N ARG A 378 13.79 -17.72 4.21
CA ARG A 378 14.09 -16.50 3.46
C ARG A 378 13.04 -15.46 3.82
N CYS A 379 13.46 -14.19 3.87
CA CYS A 379 12.63 -13.03 4.19
C CYS A 379 11.35 -12.82 3.35
N THR A 380 10.92 -13.79 2.56
CA THR A 380 9.53 -13.90 2.08
C THR A 380 8.64 -14.45 3.19
N ARG A 381 8.43 -13.67 4.27
CA ARG A 381 7.18 -13.77 5.01
C ARG A 381 6.12 -13.06 4.18
N SER A 382 5.59 -13.74 3.18
CA SER A 382 4.30 -13.35 2.60
C SER A 382 3.29 -13.40 3.75
N TYR A 383 2.94 -12.22 4.28
CA TYR A 383 1.87 -12.06 5.26
C TYR A 383 0.56 -12.38 4.55
N TYR A 384 0.24 -13.66 4.40
CA TYR A 384 -1.10 -14.06 4.00
C TYR A 384 -2.00 -13.89 5.21
N ASP A 385 -2.79 -12.81 5.23
CA ASP A 385 -3.90 -12.67 6.16
C ASP A 385 -5.18 -12.90 5.35
N LEU A 386 -5.55 -14.17 5.19
CA LEU A 386 -6.93 -14.52 4.86
C LEU A 386 -7.74 -14.55 6.16
N SER A 387 -8.88 -13.88 6.16
CA SER A 387 -9.84 -14.01 7.24
C SER A 387 -11.23 -14.35 6.73
N ALA A 388 -11.86 -15.31 7.38
CA ALA A 388 -13.23 -15.71 7.14
C ALA A 388 -14.08 -15.37 8.37
N GLU A 389 -15.19 -14.68 8.16
CA GLU A 389 -16.16 -14.34 9.20
C GLU A 389 -17.48 -15.03 8.90
N VAL A 390 -17.99 -15.81 9.87
CA VAL A 390 -19.25 -16.55 9.72
C VAL A 390 -20.37 -15.75 10.38
N ILE A 391 -21.36 -15.36 9.60
CA ILE A 391 -22.52 -14.57 10.02
C ILE A 391 -23.75 -15.48 9.97
N GLU A 392 -24.39 -15.71 11.11
CA GLU A 392 -25.65 -16.47 11.16
C GLU A 392 -26.81 -15.60 10.63
N VAL A 393 -27.59 -16.16 9.70
CA VAL A 393 -28.75 -15.47 9.11
C VAL A 393 -30.06 -16.11 9.57
N ALA A 394 -30.07 -17.42 9.78
CA ALA A 394 -31.17 -18.18 10.38
C ALA A 394 -30.61 -19.49 10.97
N PRO A 395 -31.35 -20.21 11.84
CA PRO A 395 -30.92 -21.53 12.30
C PRO A 395 -30.58 -22.44 11.11
N ALA A 396 -29.36 -22.96 11.07
CA ALA A 396 -28.79 -23.74 9.96
C ALA A 396 -28.61 -23.00 8.62
N ASN A 397 -28.53 -21.67 8.61
CA ASN A 397 -28.14 -20.88 7.45
C ASN A 397 -27.16 -19.77 7.84
N CYS A 398 -25.95 -19.82 7.29
CA CYS A 398 -24.88 -18.87 7.55
C CYS A 398 -24.36 -18.24 6.24
N VAL A 399 -23.80 -17.05 6.35
CA VAL A 399 -23.02 -16.42 5.27
C VAL A 399 -21.57 -16.33 5.74
N VAL A 400 -20.65 -16.82 4.91
CA VAL A 400 -19.21 -16.68 5.14
C VAL A 400 -18.70 -15.52 4.31
N GLU A 401 -18.18 -14.49 4.98
CA GLU A 401 -17.45 -13.40 4.32
C GLU A 401 -15.95 -13.70 4.40
N ILE A 402 -15.34 -13.93 3.24
CA ILE A 402 -13.90 -14.13 3.09
C ILE A 402 -13.30 -12.79 2.66
N SER A 403 -12.22 -12.39 3.33
CA SER A 403 -11.49 -11.18 3.02
C SER A 403 -9.99 -11.45 2.95
N GLU A 404 -9.36 -10.88 1.93
CA GLU A 404 -7.92 -10.86 1.75
C GLU A 404 -7.35 -9.50 2.15
N SER A 405 -6.33 -9.51 3.01
CA SER A 405 -5.59 -8.30 3.40
C SER A 405 -4.29 -8.12 2.62
N ALA A 406 -3.63 -9.24 2.27
CA ALA A 406 -2.39 -9.34 1.50
C ALA A 406 -2.17 -10.82 1.13
N GLY A 407 -1.65 -11.10 -0.08
CA GLY A 407 -1.45 -12.48 -0.55
C GLY A 407 -1.34 -12.63 -2.08
N GLU A 408 -1.09 -13.86 -2.51
CA GLU A 408 -1.21 -14.24 -3.92
C GLU A 408 -2.66 -14.57 -4.23
N LEU A 409 -3.23 -13.89 -5.24
CA LEU A 409 -4.60 -14.08 -5.71
C LEU A 409 -4.94 -15.55 -6.05
N VAL A 410 -3.93 -16.36 -6.39
CA VAL A 410 -4.08 -17.79 -6.69
C VAL A 410 -4.51 -18.58 -5.45
N VAL A 411 -3.85 -18.36 -4.30
CA VAL A 411 -4.16 -19.05 -3.03
C VAL A 411 -5.56 -18.64 -2.55
N TYR A 412 -5.89 -17.36 -2.64
CA TYR A 412 -7.23 -16.86 -2.32
C TYR A 412 -8.33 -17.55 -3.15
N ASN A 413 -8.14 -17.63 -4.47
CA ASN A 413 -9.10 -18.25 -5.36
C ASN A 413 -9.22 -19.77 -5.15
N ASN A 414 -8.11 -20.45 -4.88
CA ASN A 414 -8.11 -21.88 -4.59
C ASN A 414 -8.82 -22.19 -3.27
N PHE A 415 -8.54 -21.42 -2.22
CA PHE A 415 -9.24 -21.51 -0.95
C PHE A 415 -10.75 -21.27 -1.10
N CYS A 416 -11.16 -20.18 -1.80
CA CYS A 416 -12.58 -19.91 -2.05
C CYS A 416 -13.26 -21.04 -2.83
N ARG A 417 -12.56 -21.67 -3.78
CA ARG A 417 -13.06 -22.80 -4.56
C ARG A 417 -13.21 -24.07 -3.70
N SER A 418 -12.19 -24.39 -2.89
CA SER A 418 -12.23 -25.53 -1.97
C SER A 418 -13.37 -25.37 -0.95
N LEU A 419 -13.48 -24.19 -0.34
CA LEU A 419 -14.54 -23.89 0.62
C LEU A 419 -15.93 -23.96 -0.03
N SER A 420 -16.10 -23.40 -1.23
CA SER A 420 -17.37 -23.51 -1.97
C SER A 420 -17.76 -24.97 -2.25
N GLY A 421 -16.80 -25.83 -2.59
CA GLY A 421 -17.01 -27.28 -2.77
C GLY A 421 -17.49 -27.96 -1.48
N LEU A 422 -16.86 -27.65 -0.34
CA LEU A 422 -17.21 -28.22 0.97
C LEU A 422 -18.55 -27.71 1.52
N LEU A 423 -18.91 -26.47 1.22
CA LEU A 423 -20.21 -25.89 1.60
C LEU A 423 -21.36 -26.47 0.77
N THR A 424 -21.12 -26.77 -0.52
CA THR A 424 -22.13 -27.31 -1.46
C THR A 424 -22.23 -28.83 -1.50
N GLY A 425 -21.30 -29.57 -0.86
CA GLY A 425 -21.41 -31.01 -0.65
C GLY A 425 -20.99 -31.89 -1.83
N LYS A 426 -20.15 -31.40 -2.74
CA LYS A 426 -19.56 -32.24 -3.80
C LYS A 426 -18.22 -32.83 -3.32
N SER A 427 -18.26 -34.03 -2.75
CA SER A 427 -17.06 -34.85 -2.58
C SER A 427 -16.48 -35.21 -3.95
N GLY A 428 -15.17 -35.07 -4.12
CA GLY A 428 -14.50 -35.11 -5.42
C GLY A 428 -14.59 -36.44 -6.19
N THR A 429 -14.68 -36.29 -7.51
CA THR A 429 -14.22 -37.27 -8.50
C THR A 429 -13.57 -36.47 -9.63
N PRO A 430 -12.37 -36.83 -10.13
CA PRO A 430 -11.72 -36.08 -11.20
C PRO A 430 -12.47 -36.32 -12.51
N MET A 431 -13.06 -35.26 -13.07
CA MET A 431 -13.79 -35.33 -14.33
C MET A 431 -12.79 -35.37 -15.47
N LYS A 432 -12.57 -36.57 -16.02
CA LYS A 432 -11.91 -36.81 -17.31
C LYS A 432 -12.64 -36.03 -18.40
N LEU A 433 -11.86 -35.46 -19.34
CA LEU A 433 -12.36 -35.05 -20.64
C LEU A 433 -13.14 -36.22 -21.26
N ALA A 434 -14.40 -35.98 -21.62
CA ALA A 434 -15.14 -36.80 -22.55
C ALA A 434 -15.89 -35.86 -23.48
N GLU A 435 -15.66 -36.10 -24.76
CA GLU A 435 -16.20 -35.40 -25.92
C GLU A 435 -17.72 -35.42 -25.92
N SER A 436 -18.32 -34.31 -26.36
CA SER A 436 -19.74 -34.20 -26.61
C SER A 436 -20.08 -34.85 -27.96
N GLU A 437 -20.70 -36.03 -27.91
CA GLU A 437 -21.50 -36.56 -29.01
C GLU A 437 -22.99 -36.22 -28.81
N GLU A 438 -23.62 -35.98 -29.95
CA GLU A 438 -24.96 -35.46 -30.16
C GLU A 438 -26.08 -36.39 -29.67
N ALA A 439 -27.19 -35.80 -29.21
CA ALA A 439 -28.45 -36.52 -29.04
C ALA A 439 -29.47 -36.02 -30.06
N SER A 440 -29.71 -36.88 -31.04
CA SER A 440 -30.79 -36.88 -32.03
C SER A 440 -32.18 -36.92 -31.38
N ILE A 441 -33.10 -36.10 -31.88
CA ILE A 441 -34.55 -36.26 -31.68
C ILE A 441 -35.12 -36.81 -32.98
N ASP A 442 -35.77 -37.96 -32.86
CA ASP A 442 -36.40 -38.71 -33.94
C ASP A 442 -37.85 -38.23 -34.18
N GLY A 443 -38.31 -38.29 -35.42
CA GLY A 443 -39.66 -37.87 -35.80
C GLY A 443 -39.91 -37.77 -37.30
N ASP A 444 -39.98 -38.91 -37.96
CA ASP A 444 -40.47 -39.11 -39.34
C ASP A 444 -41.77 -38.34 -39.66
N ASN A 445 -41.83 -37.66 -40.81
CA ASN A 445 -42.61 -38.15 -41.98
C ASN A 445 -42.69 -37.18 -43.19
N ILE A 446 -42.57 -37.80 -44.37
CA ILE A 446 -43.19 -37.47 -45.68
C ILE A 446 -42.51 -36.44 -46.61
N LYS A 447 -41.66 -37.00 -47.48
CA LYS A 447 -41.64 -36.91 -48.97
C LYS A 447 -42.28 -35.67 -49.63
N LYS A 448 -41.51 -34.93 -50.46
CA LYS A 448 -41.46 -35.02 -51.94
C LYS A 448 -40.72 -33.83 -52.58
N THR A 449 -39.77 -34.14 -53.49
CA THR A 449 -39.46 -33.52 -54.82
C THR A 449 -39.44 -31.99 -54.96
N ALA A 450 -38.53 -31.32 -55.67
CA ALA A 450 -37.42 -31.69 -56.53
C ALA A 450 -36.64 -30.41 -56.90
N SER A 451 -35.38 -30.62 -57.32
CA SER A 451 -34.66 -29.93 -58.41
C SER A 451 -34.46 -28.39 -58.40
N SER A 452 -33.18 -28.02 -58.35
CA SER A 452 -32.45 -27.06 -59.22
C SER A 452 -33.00 -25.64 -59.41
N ILE A 453 -32.13 -24.64 -59.22
CA ILE A 453 -31.65 -23.74 -60.29
C ILE A 453 -30.54 -22.82 -59.74
N ASP A 454 -29.67 -22.51 -60.68
CA ASP A 454 -28.39 -21.82 -60.69
C ASP A 454 -28.53 -20.28 -60.70
N GLU A 455 -27.37 -19.61 -60.69
CA GLU A 455 -27.05 -18.24 -61.13
C GLU A 455 -27.23 -17.03 -60.18
N GLY A 456 -26.19 -16.18 -60.19
CA GLY A 456 -26.42 -14.74 -60.37
C GLY A 456 -25.65 -13.78 -59.46
N SER A 457 -24.57 -13.23 -59.99
CA SER A 457 -23.64 -12.25 -59.43
C SER A 457 -24.09 -10.77 -59.53
N GLU A 458 -23.36 -9.91 -58.79
CA GLU A 458 -23.12 -8.46 -58.92
C GLU A 458 -24.14 -7.45 -58.31
N LYS A 459 -23.68 -6.55 -57.40
CA LYS A 459 -23.07 -5.22 -57.71
C LYS A 459 -22.84 -4.35 -56.46
N ASN A 460 -21.69 -3.66 -56.49
CA ASN A 460 -21.38 -2.27 -56.09
C ASN A 460 -21.76 -1.71 -54.69
N ASN A 461 -20.76 -1.17 -53.98
CA ASN A 461 -20.47 0.28 -53.99
C ASN A 461 -19.23 0.65 -53.13
N ASP A 462 -18.30 1.35 -53.78
CA ASP A 462 -17.31 2.25 -53.16
C ASP A 462 -18.01 3.45 -52.49
N ILE A 463 -17.34 4.10 -51.52
CA ILE A 463 -17.21 5.58 -51.43
C ILE A 463 -16.11 5.93 -50.42
N GLN A 464 -15.26 6.86 -50.86
CA GLN A 464 -14.08 7.44 -50.24
C GLN A 464 -14.25 8.98 -50.27
N PHE A 465 -13.98 9.70 -49.18
CA PHE A 465 -13.80 11.17 -49.12
C PHE A 465 -12.94 11.48 -47.86
N ILE A 466 -11.66 11.84 -47.95
CA ILE A 466 -10.98 13.09 -48.34
C ILE A 466 -11.21 14.26 -47.37
N ALA A 467 -10.07 14.76 -46.89
CA ALA A 467 -9.82 15.92 -46.02
C ALA A 467 -10.04 17.26 -46.72
N ASP A 468 -10.17 18.35 -45.93
CA ASP A 468 -9.35 19.54 -46.17
C ASP A 468 -9.31 20.53 -45.00
N GLU A 469 -8.15 21.16 -44.87
CA GLU A 469 -7.80 22.26 -43.99
C GLU A 469 -8.49 23.58 -44.40
N ASN A 470 -8.68 24.52 -43.45
CA ASN A 470 -8.32 25.92 -43.72
C ASN A 470 -8.23 26.82 -42.47
N LYS A 471 -7.23 27.71 -42.57
CA LYS A 471 -6.71 28.73 -41.64
C LYS A 471 -7.61 29.95 -41.43
N LEU A 472 -7.29 30.75 -40.38
CA LEU A 472 -7.03 32.22 -40.34
C LEU A 472 -7.57 32.87 -39.03
N PRO A 473 -7.19 34.12 -38.65
CA PRO A 473 -5.84 34.62 -38.34
C PRO A 473 -5.79 35.42 -37.00
N ALA A 474 -4.58 35.86 -36.63
CA ALA A 474 -4.32 36.81 -35.55
C ALA A 474 -4.42 38.27 -36.03
N VAL A 475 -4.86 39.18 -35.15
CA VAL A 475 -4.63 40.63 -35.25
C VAL A 475 -4.47 41.22 -33.84
N SER A 476 -3.33 41.92 -33.67
CA SER A 476 -2.92 42.96 -32.68
C SER A 476 -3.18 42.78 -31.19
#